data_AF-A0A7D5MEL2-F1
#
_entry.id   AF-A0A7D5MEL2-F1
#
_cell.length_a   1.000
_cell.length_b   1.000
_cell.length_c   1.000
_cell.angle_alpha   90.00
_cell.angle_beta   90.00
_cell.angle_gamma   90.00
#
_symmetry.space_group_name_H-M   'P 1'
#
loop_
_entity.id
_entity.type
_entity.pdbx_description
1 polymer ?
#
loop_
_entity_poly.entity_id
_entity_poly.type
_entity_poly.pdbx_seq_one_letter_code
_entity_poly.pdbx_strand_id
1 'polypeptide(L)'
;MFDYHNSQTFGIVKGVDTNYAFVTAIRQSIVEGSYNLNGQDPPSVVIGAGVAQRLGVDIEDKLELLRVYTPKRHNRSPMESPFTTRFINPAGIFAIQQEFDQEYMLSSLDFARELFQYEKEVSALEIRLDSTKNVKNIKTAISKIMGDNFVVKDRFQQDEAFMRLMNIEKWMSYAIVCLTLLLVSFNMIGALWMIVLDKNGTSPYLSQSD
;
A
#
# COMPACT_ATOMS: atom_id res chain seq x y z
N MET A 1 -6.35 -19.69 -1.76
CA MET A 1 -6.51 -19.95 -3.20
C MET A 1 -7.98 -19.78 -3.55
N PHE A 2 -8.27 -19.11 -4.64
CA PHE A 2 -9.60 -18.90 -5.18
C PHE A 2 -9.76 -19.73 -6.45
N ASP A 3 -10.94 -20.28 -6.65
CA ASP A 3 -11.27 -21.14 -7.79
C ASP A 3 -12.67 -20.78 -8.33
N TYR A 4 -12.74 -20.60 -9.63
CA TYR A 4 -13.97 -20.27 -10.37
C TYR A 4 -13.85 -20.82 -11.79
N HIS A 5 -14.81 -21.62 -12.27
CA HIS A 5 -14.81 -22.23 -13.61
C HIS A 5 -13.45 -22.84 -14.05
N ASN A 6 -12.79 -23.62 -13.18
CA ASN A 6 -11.45 -24.20 -13.42
C ASN A 6 -10.29 -23.19 -13.50
N SER A 7 -10.55 -21.89 -13.36
CA SER A 7 -9.50 -20.89 -13.17
C SER A 7 -9.16 -20.79 -11.69
N GLN A 8 -7.86 -20.75 -11.39
CA GLN A 8 -7.35 -20.66 -10.03
C GLN A 8 -6.41 -19.48 -9.88
N THR A 9 -6.56 -18.76 -8.78
CA THR A 9 -5.64 -17.68 -8.43
C THR A 9 -5.37 -17.61 -6.93
N PHE A 10 -4.24 -17.04 -6.56
CA PHE A 10 -3.92 -16.73 -5.18
C PHE A 10 -4.34 -15.30 -4.88
N GLY A 11 -4.73 -15.07 -3.63
CA GLY A 11 -5.14 -13.78 -3.13
C GLY A 11 -5.45 -13.83 -1.64
N ILE A 12 -5.81 -12.67 -1.11
CA ILE A 12 -6.01 -12.38 0.29
C ILE A 12 -7.50 -12.15 0.52
N VAL A 13 -8.08 -12.91 1.44
CA VAL A 13 -9.43 -12.64 1.95
C VAL A 13 -9.31 -11.65 3.10
N LYS A 14 -9.88 -10.47 2.94
CA LYS A 14 -9.93 -9.44 3.97
C LYS A 14 -11.36 -9.31 4.50
N GLY A 15 -11.55 -9.75 5.73
CA GLY A 15 -12.79 -9.55 6.48
C GLY A 15 -12.89 -8.11 6.97
N VAL A 16 -14.00 -7.44 6.64
CA VAL A 16 -14.24 -6.05 7.01
C VAL A 16 -15.56 -5.89 7.76
N ASP A 17 -15.61 -4.89 8.63
CA ASP A 17 -16.83 -4.55 9.38
C ASP A 17 -17.76 -3.68 8.52
N THR A 18 -18.98 -3.43 9.03
CA THR A 18 -19.95 -2.59 8.35
C THR A 18 -19.49 -1.15 8.19
N ASN A 19 -18.58 -0.67 9.05
CA ASN A 19 -18.08 0.71 8.99
C ASN A 19 -16.95 0.90 7.98
N TYR A 20 -16.38 -0.17 7.45
CA TYR A 20 -15.29 -0.12 6.48
C TYR A 20 -15.61 0.76 5.28
N ALA A 21 -16.86 0.72 4.81
CA ALA A 21 -17.33 1.54 3.71
C ALA A 21 -17.42 3.05 4.00
N PHE A 22 -17.43 3.43 5.28
CA PHE A 22 -17.36 4.84 5.68
C PHE A 22 -15.93 5.25 5.98
N VAL A 23 -15.09 4.34 6.49
CA VAL A 23 -13.67 4.62 6.75
C VAL A 23 -12.87 4.72 5.45
N THR A 24 -13.25 3.95 4.44
CA THR A 24 -12.62 3.90 3.11
C THR A 24 -13.56 4.41 2.03
N ALA A 25 -13.02 4.70 0.83
CA ALA A 25 -13.81 5.10 -0.33
C ALA A 25 -14.34 3.91 -1.16
N ILE A 26 -14.32 2.68 -0.62
CA ILE A 26 -14.60 1.44 -1.38
C ILE A 26 -15.93 1.46 -2.17
N ARG A 27 -17.00 2.08 -1.64
CA ARG A 27 -18.29 2.16 -2.35
C ARG A 27 -18.21 2.95 -3.65
N GLN A 28 -17.34 3.96 -3.72
CA GLN A 28 -17.13 4.77 -4.91
C GLN A 28 -16.22 4.07 -5.93
N SER A 29 -15.53 3.03 -5.49
CA SER A 29 -14.58 2.25 -6.29
C SER A 29 -15.19 0.96 -6.86
N ILE A 30 -16.49 0.72 -6.66
CA ILE A 30 -17.19 -0.39 -7.31
C ILE A 30 -17.35 -0.08 -8.79
N VAL A 31 -16.83 -0.97 -9.64
CA VAL A 31 -16.94 -0.86 -11.10
C VAL A 31 -18.09 -1.72 -11.66
N GLU A 32 -18.41 -2.81 -10.97
CA GLU A 32 -19.46 -3.75 -11.39
C GLU A 32 -20.22 -4.29 -10.17
N GLY A 33 -21.53 -4.46 -10.30
CA GLY A 33 -22.37 -4.99 -9.24
C GLY A 33 -22.58 -4.02 -8.08
N SER A 34 -22.50 -4.53 -6.84
CA SER A 34 -22.76 -3.71 -5.65
C SER A 34 -21.83 -4.07 -4.49
N TYR A 35 -21.54 -3.09 -3.64
CA TYR A 35 -20.87 -3.35 -2.36
C TYR A 35 -21.87 -3.98 -1.38
N ASN A 36 -21.97 -5.31 -1.41
CA ASN A 36 -22.81 -6.08 -0.49
C ASN A 36 -22.04 -7.26 0.11
N LEU A 37 -21.84 -7.22 1.43
CA LEU A 37 -21.16 -8.26 2.20
C LEU A 37 -22.11 -8.97 3.18
N ASN A 38 -23.41 -8.69 3.11
CA ASN A 38 -24.41 -9.15 4.09
C ASN A 38 -25.04 -10.50 3.73
N GLY A 39 -24.69 -11.10 2.59
CA GLY A 39 -25.13 -12.46 2.25
C GLY A 39 -24.63 -13.45 3.29
N GLN A 40 -25.50 -14.33 3.78
CA GLN A 40 -25.19 -15.29 4.83
C GLN A 40 -25.04 -16.72 4.30
N ASP A 41 -25.76 -17.09 3.24
CA ASP A 41 -25.68 -18.44 2.69
C ASP A 41 -26.07 -18.46 1.19
N PRO A 42 -25.09 -18.48 0.26
CA PRO A 42 -23.66 -18.38 0.49
C PRO A 42 -23.21 -16.94 0.85
N PRO A 43 -22.12 -16.78 1.62
CA PRO A 43 -21.56 -15.48 1.96
C PRO A 43 -21.24 -14.62 0.75
N SER A 44 -21.61 -13.34 0.78
CA SER A 44 -21.31 -12.42 -0.32
C SER A 44 -19.95 -11.76 -0.16
N VAL A 45 -19.22 -11.63 -1.28
CA VAL A 45 -17.92 -10.97 -1.33
C VAL A 45 -17.84 -9.95 -2.45
N VAL A 46 -16.91 -9.00 -2.31
CA VAL A 46 -16.57 -8.05 -3.37
C VAL A 46 -15.11 -8.30 -3.76
N ILE A 47 -14.85 -8.46 -5.05
CA ILE A 47 -13.56 -8.94 -5.56
C ILE A 47 -12.80 -7.79 -6.23
N GLY A 48 -11.48 -7.74 -6.09
CA GLY A 48 -10.66 -6.80 -6.84
C GLY A 48 -10.71 -7.08 -8.34
N ALA A 49 -10.72 -6.05 -9.18
CA ALA A 49 -10.85 -6.17 -10.64
C ALA A 49 -9.78 -7.09 -11.26
N GLY A 50 -8.55 -7.06 -10.75
CA GLY A 50 -7.48 -7.95 -11.21
C GLY A 50 -7.70 -9.41 -10.82
N VAL A 51 -8.21 -9.68 -9.62
CA VAL A 51 -8.59 -11.04 -9.19
C VAL A 51 -9.75 -11.56 -10.03
N ALA A 52 -10.79 -10.75 -10.22
CA ALA A 52 -11.97 -11.10 -11.01
C ALA A 52 -11.59 -11.41 -12.47
N GLN A 53 -10.74 -10.59 -13.09
CA GLN A 53 -10.27 -10.78 -14.46
C GLN A 53 -9.50 -12.11 -14.64
N ARG A 54 -8.63 -12.47 -13.69
CA ARG A 54 -7.85 -13.73 -13.77
C ARG A 54 -8.72 -14.96 -13.60
N LEU A 55 -9.73 -14.86 -12.73
CA LEU A 55 -10.69 -15.93 -12.49
C LEU A 55 -11.77 -16.00 -13.57
N GLY A 56 -11.95 -14.95 -14.36
CA GLY A 56 -13.05 -14.85 -15.32
C GLY A 56 -14.42 -14.76 -14.62
N VAL A 57 -14.47 -14.08 -13.47
CA VAL A 57 -15.70 -13.93 -12.69
C VAL A 57 -16.71 -13.10 -13.46
N ASP A 58 -17.91 -13.65 -13.63
CA ASP A 58 -19.09 -12.94 -14.08
C ASP A 58 -20.04 -12.81 -12.89
N ILE A 59 -20.34 -11.58 -12.46
CA ILE A 59 -21.22 -11.34 -11.31
C ILE A 59 -22.71 -11.43 -11.66
N GLU A 60 -23.05 -11.44 -12.95
CA GLU A 60 -24.44 -11.61 -13.40
C GLU A 60 -24.82 -13.11 -13.40
N ASP A 61 -23.84 -14.01 -13.44
CA ASP A 61 -24.05 -15.44 -13.28
C ASP A 61 -24.27 -15.84 -11.81
N LYS A 62 -25.52 -15.75 -11.37
CA LYS A 62 -25.94 -16.10 -10.00
C LYS A 62 -25.98 -17.61 -9.72
N LEU A 63 -25.76 -18.46 -10.74
CA LEU A 63 -25.79 -19.91 -10.56
C LEU A 63 -24.41 -20.44 -10.15
N GLU A 64 -23.34 -19.73 -10.49
CA GLU A 64 -21.98 -20.14 -10.17
C GLU A 64 -21.49 -19.52 -8.86
N LEU A 65 -20.89 -20.36 -8.00
CA LEU A 65 -20.29 -19.93 -6.74
C LEU A 65 -18.77 -20.05 -6.81
N LEU A 66 -18.09 -19.02 -6.33
CA LEU A 66 -16.63 -19.04 -6.19
C LEU A 66 -16.26 -19.92 -4.98
N ARG A 67 -15.18 -20.69 -5.12
CA ARG A 67 -14.63 -21.51 -4.04
C ARG A 67 -13.37 -20.90 -3.46
N VAL A 68 -13.33 -20.79 -2.14
CA VAL A 68 -12.14 -20.35 -1.40
C VAL A 68 -11.54 -21.52 -0.65
N TYR A 69 -10.25 -21.75 -0.89
CA TYR A 69 -9.42 -22.72 -0.17
C TYR A 69 -8.46 -21.99 0.76
N THR A 70 -8.57 -22.27 2.06
CA THR A 70 -7.67 -21.74 3.10
C THR A 70 -7.04 -22.86 3.90
N PRO A 71 -5.77 -22.71 4.34
CA PRO A 71 -5.14 -23.69 5.22
C PRO A 71 -5.80 -23.64 6.60
N LYS A 72 -6.06 -24.81 7.20
CA LYS A 72 -6.55 -24.89 8.57
C LYS A 72 -5.46 -24.50 9.57
N ARG A 73 -5.81 -23.71 10.60
CA ARG A 73 -4.89 -23.30 11.68
C ARG A 73 -4.54 -24.48 12.60
N HIS A 74 -5.48 -25.40 12.81
CA HIS A 74 -5.30 -26.60 13.63
C HIS A 74 -5.58 -27.84 12.77
N ASN A 75 -4.53 -28.53 12.31
CA ASN A 75 -4.66 -29.86 11.73
C ASN A 75 -4.81 -30.85 12.87
N ARG A 76 -6.05 -31.31 13.12
CA ARG A 76 -6.34 -32.24 14.21
C ARG A 76 -5.95 -33.69 13.90
N SER A 77 -5.77 -34.03 12.62
CA SER A 77 -5.39 -35.38 12.20
C SER A 77 -4.66 -35.36 10.85
N PRO A 78 -3.63 -36.21 10.64
CA PRO A 78 -2.98 -36.40 9.34
C PRO A 78 -3.91 -36.88 8.22
N MET A 79 -5.09 -37.41 8.58
CA MET A 79 -6.07 -37.98 7.65
C MET A 79 -7.15 -36.97 7.22
N GLU A 80 -7.20 -35.79 7.82
CA GLU A 80 -8.13 -34.73 7.41
C GLU A 80 -7.56 -33.89 6.26
N SER A 81 -8.44 -33.38 5.39
CA SER A 81 -8.04 -32.37 4.41
C SER A 81 -7.42 -31.16 5.13
N PRO A 82 -6.18 -30.76 4.76
CA PRO A 82 -5.49 -29.63 5.39
C PRO A 82 -6.10 -28.28 5.02
N PHE A 83 -7.07 -28.27 4.10
CA PHE A 83 -7.73 -27.06 3.62
C PHE A 83 -9.21 -27.03 4.01
N THR A 84 -9.69 -25.84 4.37
CA THR A 84 -11.11 -25.53 4.47
C THR A 84 -11.58 -24.97 3.12
N THR A 85 -12.66 -25.52 2.60
CA THR A 85 -13.34 -25.00 1.40
C THR A 85 -14.65 -24.33 1.81
N ARG A 86 -14.90 -23.14 1.27
CA ARG A 86 -16.18 -22.42 1.39
C ARG A 86 -16.63 -21.92 0.03
N PHE A 87 -17.94 -22.00 -0.21
CA PHE A 87 -18.59 -21.39 -1.36
C PHE A 87 -18.98 -19.96 -1.00
N ILE A 88 -18.76 -19.03 -1.93
CA ILE A 88 -19.08 -17.62 -1.76
C ILE A 88 -19.72 -17.09 -3.04
N ASN A 89 -20.55 -16.05 -2.87
CA ASN A 89 -21.21 -15.37 -3.97
C ASN A 89 -20.48 -14.06 -4.30
N PRO A 90 -19.98 -13.87 -5.54
CA PRO A 90 -19.43 -12.58 -5.95
C PRO A 90 -20.56 -11.57 -6.14
N ALA A 91 -20.63 -10.55 -5.29
CA ALA A 91 -21.69 -9.53 -5.33
C ALA A 91 -21.28 -8.24 -6.07
N GLY A 92 -19.98 -8.05 -6.31
CA GLY A 92 -19.46 -6.92 -7.04
C GLY A 92 -17.95 -6.96 -7.22
N ILE A 93 -17.46 -6.05 -8.07
CA ILE A 93 -16.06 -5.90 -8.42
C ILE A 93 -15.64 -4.46 -8.08
N PHE A 94 -14.50 -4.32 -7.39
CA PHE A 94 -13.91 -3.01 -7.08
C PHE A 94 -12.61 -2.77 -7.85
N ALA A 95 -12.31 -1.50 -8.13
CA ALA A 95 -11.03 -1.04 -8.66
C ALA A 95 -10.57 0.22 -7.88
N ILE A 96 -9.48 0.11 -7.15
CA ILE A 96 -8.91 1.17 -6.32
C ILE A 96 -7.47 1.49 -6.76
N GLN A 97 -6.60 0.49 -6.64
CA GLN A 97 -5.16 0.56 -6.85
C GLN A 97 -4.70 -0.83 -7.28
N GLN A 98 -3.71 -0.89 -8.15
CA GLN A 98 -3.30 -2.13 -8.80
C GLN A 98 -2.96 -3.24 -7.80
N GLU A 99 -2.28 -2.93 -6.70
CA GLU A 99 -1.90 -3.89 -5.66
C GLU A 99 -3.14 -4.46 -4.95
N PHE A 100 -4.14 -3.62 -4.68
CA PHE A 100 -5.39 -4.04 -4.05
C PHE A 100 -6.24 -4.87 -5.01
N ASP A 101 -6.37 -4.41 -6.25
CA ASP A 101 -7.20 -5.02 -7.27
C ASP A 101 -6.69 -6.40 -7.66
N GLN A 102 -5.37 -6.60 -7.59
CA GLN A 102 -4.72 -7.85 -7.96
C GLN A 102 -4.71 -8.90 -6.85
N GLU A 103 -4.83 -8.54 -5.58
CA GLU A 103 -4.66 -9.51 -4.49
C GLU A 103 -5.89 -9.68 -3.63
N TYR A 104 -6.76 -8.68 -3.50
CA TYR A 104 -7.75 -8.65 -2.42
C TYR A 104 -9.15 -9.09 -2.85
N MET A 105 -9.80 -9.78 -1.91
CA MET A 105 -11.22 -10.05 -1.89
C MET A 105 -11.76 -9.60 -0.53
N LEU A 106 -12.80 -8.77 -0.55
CA LEU A 106 -13.44 -8.26 0.65
C LEU A 106 -14.62 -9.16 1.03
N SER A 107 -14.69 -9.54 2.30
CA SER A 107 -15.78 -10.33 2.87
C SER A 107 -16.24 -9.72 4.20
N SER A 108 -17.35 -10.20 4.75
CA SER A 108 -17.73 -9.82 6.11
C SER A 108 -16.69 -10.30 7.14
N LEU A 109 -16.49 -9.51 8.19
CA LEU A 109 -15.58 -9.86 9.28
C LEU A 109 -15.95 -11.20 9.92
N ASP A 110 -17.25 -11.48 10.06
CA ASP A 110 -17.74 -12.72 10.65
C ASP A 110 -17.42 -13.94 9.78
N PHE A 111 -17.58 -13.83 8.45
CA PHE A 111 -17.19 -14.88 7.53
C PHE A 111 -15.67 -15.13 7.56
N ALA A 112 -14.86 -14.06 7.54
CA ALA A 112 -13.40 -14.22 7.62
C ALA A 112 -12.96 -14.89 8.93
N ARG A 113 -13.62 -14.54 10.05
CA ARG A 113 -13.40 -15.18 11.35
C ARG A 113 -13.73 -16.67 11.32
N GLU A 114 -14.86 -17.04 10.75
CA GLU A 114 -15.23 -18.45 10.58
C GLU A 114 -14.21 -19.18 9.68
N LEU A 115 -13.88 -18.58 8.54
CA LEU A 115 -12.99 -19.17 7.54
C LEU A 115 -11.58 -19.45 8.10
N PHE A 116 -11.03 -18.51 8.87
CA PHE A 116 -9.68 -18.61 9.44
C PHE A 116 -9.64 -19.10 10.90
N GLN A 117 -10.79 -19.46 11.47
CA GLN A 117 -10.91 -19.96 12.85
C GLN A 117 -10.44 -18.95 13.91
N TYR A 118 -10.86 -17.69 13.76
CA TYR A 118 -10.68 -16.64 14.75
C TYR A 118 -11.96 -16.40 15.53
N GLU A 119 -11.87 -16.27 16.86
CA GLU A 119 -13.06 -15.98 17.69
C GLU A 119 -13.33 -14.48 17.81
N LYS A 120 -12.34 -13.72 18.27
CA LYS A 120 -12.49 -12.27 18.56
C LYS A 120 -11.34 -11.41 18.04
N GLU A 121 -10.26 -12.04 17.59
CA GLU A 121 -9.05 -11.37 17.14
C GLU A 121 -9.31 -10.59 15.84
N VAL A 122 -8.59 -9.49 15.66
CA VAL A 122 -8.54 -8.71 14.42
C VAL A 122 -7.09 -8.42 14.08
N SER A 123 -6.75 -8.45 12.81
CA SER A 123 -5.36 -8.24 12.35
C SER A 123 -4.97 -6.77 12.31
N ALA A 124 -5.94 -5.87 12.06
CA ALA A 124 -5.71 -4.44 11.96
C ALA A 124 -6.98 -3.66 12.33
N LEU A 125 -6.77 -2.41 12.76
CA LEU A 125 -7.83 -1.43 12.96
C LEU A 125 -7.58 -0.24 12.02
N GLU A 126 -8.55 0.06 11.17
CA GLU A 126 -8.50 1.21 10.27
C GLU A 126 -9.34 2.36 10.83
N ILE A 127 -8.75 3.55 10.87
CA ILE A 127 -9.38 4.74 11.47
C ILE A 127 -9.32 5.88 10.47
N ARG A 128 -10.49 6.47 10.17
CA ARG A 128 -10.59 7.69 9.38
C ARG A 128 -10.63 8.90 10.30
N LEU A 129 -9.73 9.85 10.06
CA LEU A 129 -9.71 11.13 10.77
C LEU A 129 -10.49 12.17 9.99
N ASP A 130 -11.14 13.09 10.71
CA ASP A 130 -11.71 14.28 10.10
C ASP A 130 -10.62 15.16 9.50
N SER A 131 -10.92 15.81 8.36
CA SER A 131 -9.98 16.63 7.59
C SER A 131 -9.36 17.80 8.38
N THR A 132 -10.01 18.21 9.46
CA THR A 132 -9.57 19.31 10.33
C THR A 132 -8.53 18.90 11.39
N LYS A 133 -8.31 17.59 11.59
CA LYS A 133 -7.48 17.07 12.69
C LYS A 133 -6.04 16.83 12.23
N ASN A 134 -5.08 17.15 13.11
CA ASN A 134 -3.67 16.90 12.85
C ASN A 134 -3.34 15.40 13.02
N VAL A 135 -3.05 14.73 11.91
CA VAL A 135 -2.72 13.29 11.84
C VAL A 135 -1.57 12.92 12.78
N LYS A 136 -0.52 13.75 12.87
CA LYS A 136 0.67 13.46 13.68
C LYS A 136 0.32 13.43 15.17
N ASN A 137 -0.47 14.39 15.65
CA ASN A 137 -0.88 14.47 17.05
C ASN A 137 -1.78 13.28 17.43
N ILE A 138 -2.74 12.94 16.57
CA ILE A 138 -3.65 11.81 16.82
C ILE A 138 -2.89 10.49 16.79
N LYS A 139 -1.95 10.31 15.85
CA LYS A 139 -1.09 9.14 15.79
C LYS A 139 -0.32 8.94 17.10
N THR A 140 0.32 9.98 17.62
CA THR A 140 1.03 9.92 18.91
C THR A 140 0.09 9.58 20.06
N ALA A 141 -1.13 10.13 20.07
CA ALA A 141 -2.13 9.81 21.09
C ALA A 141 -2.56 8.34 21.01
N ILE A 142 -2.84 7.81 19.82
CA ILE A 142 -3.21 6.40 19.60
C ILE A 142 -2.06 5.48 20.00
N SER A 143 -0.82 5.77 19.59
CA SER A 143 0.35 4.98 19.99
C SER A 143 0.50 4.92 21.51
N LYS A 144 0.24 6.03 22.22
CA LYS A 144 0.30 6.06 23.68
C LYS A 144 -0.79 5.20 24.34
N ILE A 145 -1.97 5.09 23.73
CA ILE A 145 -3.08 4.26 24.23
C ILE A 145 -2.81 2.78 23.96
N MET A 146 -2.33 2.43 22.76
CA MET A 146 -2.13 1.06 22.32
C MET A 146 -0.85 0.42 22.90
N GLY A 147 0.15 1.24 23.26
CA GLY A 147 1.45 0.78 23.73
C GLY A 147 2.35 0.25 22.61
N ASP A 148 3.49 -0.35 23.00
CA ASP A 148 4.57 -0.71 22.07
C ASP A 148 4.31 -2.00 21.27
N ASN A 149 3.27 -2.75 21.61
CA ASN A 149 2.92 -4.00 20.93
C ASN A 149 2.22 -3.78 19.57
N PHE A 150 1.89 -2.53 19.23
CA PHE A 150 1.16 -2.19 18.01
C PHE A 150 1.94 -1.20 17.15
N VAL A 151 1.97 -1.46 15.84
CA VAL A 151 2.56 -0.55 14.87
C VAL A 151 1.48 0.37 14.32
N VAL A 152 1.50 1.64 14.72
CA VAL A 152 0.57 2.66 14.20
C VAL A 152 1.17 3.29 12.94
N LYS A 153 0.66 2.90 11.78
CA LYS A 153 1.01 3.49 10.47
C LYS A 153 -0.06 4.47 10.02
N ASP A 154 0.35 5.57 9.41
CA ASP A 154 -0.55 6.44 8.65
C ASP A 154 -0.62 5.99 7.18
N ARG A 155 -1.56 6.54 6.39
CA ARG A 155 -1.76 6.18 4.99
C ARG A 155 -0.50 6.33 4.14
N PHE A 156 0.33 7.34 4.42
CA PHE A 156 1.58 7.55 3.69
C PHE A 156 2.58 6.45 4.00
N GLN A 157 2.67 6.02 5.26
CA GLN A 157 3.56 4.94 5.69
C GLN A 157 3.08 3.53 5.30
N GLN A 158 1.80 3.36 4.96
CA GLN A 158 1.29 2.10 4.42
C GLN A 158 1.78 1.87 2.99
N ASP A 159 2.03 2.93 2.23
CA ASP A 159 2.59 2.88 0.88
C ASP A 159 4.12 3.03 0.91
N GLU A 160 4.81 1.93 1.26
CA GLU A 160 6.27 1.92 1.34
C GLU A 160 6.95 2.24 0.01
N ALA A 161 6.33 1.87 -1.12
CA ALA A 161 6.87 2.14 -2.45
C ALA A 161 6.88 3.64 -2.75
N PHE A 162 5.74 4.31 -2.51
CA PHE A 162 5.63 5.76 -2.68
C PHE A 162 6.56 6.54 -1.74
N MET A 163 6.66 6.13 -0.46
CA MET A 163 7.58 6.76 0.50
C MET A 163 9.05 6.58 0.10
N ARG A 164 9.44 5.39 -0.34
CA ARG A 164 10.81 5.13 -0.82
C ARG A 164 11.14 6.02 -2.01
N LEU A 165 10.22 6.13 -2.97
CA LEU A 165 10.40 6.97 -4.15
C LEU A 165 10.58 8.45 -3.78
N MET A 166 9.72 8.99 -2.93
CA MET A 166 9.79 10.40 -2.50
C MET A 166 11.05 10.70 -1.69
N ASN A 167 11.55 9.74 -0.91
CA ASN A 167 12.84 9.89 -0.24
C ASN A 167 14.01 9.90 -1.24
N ILE A 168 14.00 8.98 -2.22
CA ILE A 168 15.04 8.92 -3.27
C ILE A 168 15.06 10.21 -4.09
N GLU A 169 13.89 10.75 -4.46
CA GLU A 169 13.78 12.01 -5.19
C GLU A 169 14.47 13.17 -4.46
N LYS A 170 14.23 13.32 -3.16
CA LYS A 170 14.87 14.36 -2.34
C LYS A 170 16.39 14.22 -2.30
N TRP A 171 16.91 13.01 -2.18
CA TRP A 171 18.35 12.76 -2.19
C TRP A 171 18.98 13.09 -3.55
N MET A 172 18.30 12.78 -4.66
CA MET A 172 18.77 13.13 -6.01
C MET A 172 18.82 14.64 -6.21
N SER A 173 17.77 15.38 -5.82
CA SER A 173 17.78 16.85 -5.90
C SER A 173 18.91 17.46 -5.07
N TYR A 174 19.14 16.94 -3.85
CA TYR A 174 20.24 17.38 -3.00
C TYR A 174 21.62 17.12 -3.64
N ALA A 175 21.82 15.94 -4.23
CA ALA A 175 23.07 15.59 -4.90
C ALA A 175 23.38 16.51 -6.10
N ILE A 176 22.36 16.83 -6.91
CA ILE A 176 22.52 17.76 -8.04
C ILE A 176 22.91 19.15 -7.55
N VAL A 177 22.24 19.68 -6.53
CA VAL A 177 22.55 21.00 -5.95
C VAL A 177 23.96 21.03 -5.37
N CYS A 178 24.39 19.96 -4.70
CA CYS A 178 25.74 19.85 -4.18
C CYS A 178 26.79 19.85 -5.31
N LEU A 179 26.54 19.10 -6.38
CA LEU A 179 27.44 19.01 -7.53
C LEU A 179 27.54 20.35 -8.28
N THR A 180 26.43 21.04 -8.52
CA THR A 180 26.44 22.35 -9.18
C THR A 180 27.17 23.38 -8.32
N LEU A 181 26.96 23.37 -7.00
CA LEU A 181 27.66 24.25 -6.07
C LEU A 181 29.17 23.99 -6.08
N LEU A 182 29.61 22.73 -6.19
CA LEU A 182 31.02 22.39 -6.36
C LEU A 182 31.58 22.94 -7.68
N LEU A 183 30.89 22.76 -8.81
CA LEU A 183 31.33 23.28 -10.11
C LEU A 183 31.46 24.81 -10.10
N VAL A 184 30.47 25.51 -9.54
CA VAL A 184 30.49 26.96 -9.37
C VAL A 184 31.66 27.39 -8.49
N SER A 185 31.90 26.67 -7.38
CA SER A 185 33.00 26.98 -6.45
C SER A 185 34.37 26.83 -7.12
N PHE A 186 34.60 25.75 -7.89
CA PHE A 186 35.87 25.57 -8.61
C PHE A 186 36.09 26.66 -9.66
N ASN A 187 35.05 27.01 -10.41
CA ASN A 187 35.13 28.07 -11.41
C ASN A 187 35.46 29.43 -10.76
N MET A 188 34.82 29.74 -9.64
CA MET A 188 35.04 30.97 -8.88
C MET A 188 36.47 31.05 -8.30
N ILE A 189 36.99 29.94 -7.76
CA ILE A 189 38.39 29.87 -7.27
C ILE A 189 39.38 30.07 -8.42
N GLY A 190 39.13 29.44 -9.58
CA GLY A 190 39.97 29.62 -10.77
C GLY A 190 40.07 31.08 -11.22
N ALA A 191 38.93 31.78 -11.26
CA ALA A 191 38.89 33.21 -11.60
C ALA A 191 39.64 34.07 -10.57
N LEU A 192 39.44 33.82 -9.27
CA LEU A 192 40.17 34.52 -8.21
C LEU A 192 41.68 34.27 -8.26
N TRP A 193 42.10 33.03 -8.54
CA TRP A 193 43.51 32.68 -8.64
C TRP A 193 44.19 33.41 -9.80
N MET A 194 43.52 33.54 -10.95
CA MET A 194 44.03 34.32 -12.09
C MET A 194 44.25 35.78 -11.72
N ILE A 195 43.30 36.40 -11.00
CA ILE A 195 43.42 37.80 -10.54
C ILE A 195 44.61 37.99 -9.59
N VAL A 196 44.85 37.02 -8.69
CA VAL A 196 45.96 37.09 -7.74
C VAL A 196 47.32 36.99 -8.46
N LEU A 197 47.44 36.10 -9.44
CA LEU A 197 48.66 35.97 -10.24
C LEU A 197 48.97 37.25 -11.02
N ASP A 198 47.97 37.83 -11.67
CA ASP A 198 48.12 39.08 -12.45
C ASP A 198 48.62 40.23 -11.56
N LYS A 199 48.12 40.30 -10.32
CA LYS A 199 48.50 41.34 -9.35
C LYS A 199 49.92 41.18 -8.79
N ASN A 200 50.47 39.97 -8.76
CA ASN A 200 51.82 39.70 -8.27
C ASN A 200 52.89 39.74 -9.39
N GLY A 201 52.48 39.75 -10.67
CA GLY A 201 53.36 39.71 -11.83
C GLY A 201 54.08 41.03 -12.17
N THR A 202 53.73 42.16 -11.54
CA THR A 202 54.43 43.44 -11.76
C THR A 202 55.63 43.59 -10.81
N SER A 203 56.69 42.83 -11.08
CA SER A 203 58.02 43.05 -10.48
C SER A 203 58.81 44.09 -11.31
N PRO A 204 59.49 45.07 -10.70
CA PRO A 204 59.97 46.29 -11.36
C PRO A 204 61.29 46.06 -12.10
N TYR A 205 61.23 45.59 -13.35
CA TYR A 205 62.39 45.49 -14.23
C TYR A 205 62.15 46.22 -15.56
N LEU A 206 61.90 47.52 -15.49
CA LEU A 206 62.05 48.45 -16.62
C LEU A 206 62.78 49.70 -16.14
N SER A 207 64.07 49.54 -15.80
CA SER A 207 65.02 50.62 -15.56
C SER A 207 66.44 50.06 -15.64
N GLN A 208 66.91 49.76 -16.84
CA GLN A 208 68.33 49.83 -17.22
C GLN A 208 68.47 49.56 -18.72
N SER A 209 68.17 50.58 -19.49
CA SER A 209 68.74 50.81 -20.82
C SER A 209 68.52 52.28 -21.13
N ASP A 210 69.45 53.11 -20.66
CA ASP A 210 69.94 54.34 -21.28
C ASP A 210 71.19 54.80 -20.50
#